data_AF-A0A2E2UDD3-F1
#
_entry.id   AF-A0A2E2UDD3-F1
#
_cell.length_a   1.000
_cell.length_b   1.000
_cell.length_c   1.000
_cell.angle_alpha   90.00
_cell.angle_beta   90.00
_cell.angle_gamma   90.00
#
_symmetry.space_group_name_H-M   'P 1'
#
loop_
_entity.id
_entity.type
_entity.pdbx_description
1 polymer ?
#
loop_
_entity_poly.entity_id
_entity_poly.type
_entity_poly.pdbx_seq_one_letter_code
_entity_poly.pdbx_strand_id
1 'polypeptide(L)'
;MSLLSCDRVDEKFLFDEDDPEYDLARQLQLNECISTNAIFGEMDELEEFDESPYAVGDVFKIVQDSSLNTTIYVLVQSISATEMTLAYSSDTERYNKIVTFQESDHADIVSFFEQASCDTDYESFFTATGLNSTAEMSFSWDLETIITADDEDDDEDDDDDDPEEYRYVTLDMKVDLDYPLFFYFYNGKKSQDFVTTAGNDEQTLESNITITLLEDDDDCTSDLCDFDSLDLTDTDKFPPCDLEVDTDAIEARLYNTNMLSLSSTDCQFLDSAEIDY
;
A
#
# COMPACT_ATOMS: atom_id res chain seq x y z
N MET A 1 -25.80 -19.56 29.48
CA MET A 1 -25.66 -20.44 28.30
C MET A 1 -26.21 -19.65 27.12
N SER A 2 -25.30 -19.24 26.24
CA SER A 2 -25.44 -18.52 24.96
C SER A 2 -26.50 -17.44 24.79
N LEU A 3 -26.04 -16.19 24.73
CA LEU A 3 -26.48 -15.15 23.80
C LEU A 3 -25.23 -14.31 23.43
N LEU A 4 -24.47 -14.79 22.45
CA LEU A 4 -23.40 -14.04 21.77
C LEU A 4 -23.74 -14.16 20.27
N SER A 5 -24.57 -13.24 19.77
CA SER A 5 -24.61 -12.90 18.36
C SER A 5 -24.01 -11.50 18.24
N CYS A 6 -22.93 -11.41 17.48
CA CYS A 6 -22.29 -10.17 17.07
C CYS A 6 -23.20 -9.45 16.06
N ASP A 7 -24.22 -8.76 16.54
CA ASP A 7 -24.85 -7.71 15.74
C ASP A 7 -24.01 -6.44 15.94
N ARG A 8 -23.39 -5.94 14.86
CA ARG A 8 -22.87 -4.56 14.81
C ARG A 8 -24.02 -3.65 15.24
N VAL A 9 -23.85 -2.93 16.34
CA VAL A 9 -24.76 -1.87 16.72
C VAL A 9 -24.39 -0.68 15.85
N ASP A 10 -25.05 -0.55 14.69
CA ASP A 10 -24.98 0.67 13.90
C ASP A 10 -25.73 1.77 14.68
N GLU A 11 -25.03 2.52 15.53
CA GLU A 11 -25.53 3.80 16.01
C GLU A 11 -25.54 4.77 14.82
N LYS A 12 -26.66 4.75 14.07
CA LYS A 12 -26.96 5.85 13.16
C LYS A 12 -27.14 7.11 13.97
N PHE A 13 -26.12 7.96 13.96
CA PHE A 13 -26.24 9.35 14.39
C PHE A 13 -27.42 9.99 13.64
N LEU A 14 -28.22 10.80 14.33
CA LEU A 14 -29.42 11.47 13.77
C LEU A 14 -29.08 12.63 12.82
N PHE A 15 -27.79 12.81 12.50
CA PHE A 15 -27.25 13.90 11.70
C PHE A 15 -27.00 13.36 10.29
N ASP A 16 -27.58 14.00 9.28
CA ASP A 16 -27.24 13.78 7.88
C ASP A 16 -26.21 14.83 7.41
N GLU A 17 -25.65 14.65 6.21
CA GLU A 17 -24.62 15.54 5.62
C GLU A 17 -25.04 17.02 5.54
N ASP A 18 -26.34 17.30 5.66
CA ASP A 18 -26.93 18.63 5.65
C ASP A 18 -27.01 19.28 7.05
N ASP A 19 -26.74 18.52 8.12
CA ASP A 19 -26.78 19.02 9.49
C ASP A 19 -25.46 19.73 9.85
N PRO A 20 -25.50 20.96 10.42
CA PRO A 20 -24.30 21.67 10.85
C PRO A 20 -23.45 20.94 11.91
N GLU A 21 -23.98 19.90 12.56
CA GLU A 21 -23.26 19.07 13.54
C GLU A 21 -22.65 17.79 12.93
N TYR A 22 -22.90 17.49 11.65
CA TYR A 22 -22.43 16.28 10.96
C TYR A 22 -20.90 16.12 11.02
N ASP A 23 -20.17 17.16 10.63
CA ASP A 23 -18.70 17.14 10.64
C ASP A 23 -18.13 16.86 12.04
N LEU A 24 -18.77 17.39 13.09
CA LEU A 24 -18.36 17.15 14.47
C LEU A 24 -18.67 15.70 14.89
N ALA A 25 -19.84 15.18 14.54
CA ALA A 25 -20.21 13.80 14.82
C ALA A 25 -19.27 12.81 14.11
N ARG A 26 -18.96 13.05 12.83
CA ARG A 26 -18.01 12.25 12.05
C ARG A 26 -16.62 12.27 12.69
N GLN A 27 -16.10 13.45 13.06
CA GLN A 27 -14.80 13.56 13.76
C GLN A 27 -14.78 12.82 15.10
N LEU A 28 -15.88 12.85 15.86
CA LEU A 28 -15.95 12.09 17.12
C LEU A 28 -15.94 10.59 16.89
N GLN A 29 -16.67 10.11 15.88
CA GLN A 29 -16.69 8.70 15.49
C GLN A 29 -15.31 8.22 15.01
N LEU A 30 -14.65 9.02 14.17
CA LEU A 30 -13.28 8.74 13.71
C LEU A 30 -12.32 8.60 14.90
N ASN A 31 -12.31 9.58 15.80
CA ASN A 31 -11.46 9.55 17.00
C ASN A 31 -11.79 8.36 17.94
N GLU A 32 -13.08 8.01 18.08
CA GLU A 32 -13.48 6.84 18.86
C GLU A 32 -12.97 5.54 18.20
N CYS A 33 -13.10 5.40 16.88
CA CYS A 33 -12.57 4.25 16.16
C CYS A 33 -11.04 4.15 16.30
N ILE A 34 -10.31 5.24 16.11
CA ILE A 34 -8.84 5.27 16.24
C ILE A 34 -8.44 4.85 17.66
N SER A 35 -8.98 5.53 18.69
CA SER A 35 -8.57 5.29 20.08
C SER A 35 -9.01 3.95 20.68
N THR A 36 -9.97 3.26 20.06
CA THR A 36 -10.44 1.94 20.53
C THR A 36 -9.73 0.76 19.87
N ASN A 37 -9.10 0.99 18.72
CA ASN A 37 -8.39 -0.04 17.97
C ASN A 37 -6.91 -0.07 18.38
N ALA A 38 -6.46 -1.23 18.83
CA ALA A 38 -5.11 -1.40 19.36
C ALA A 38 -4.02 -1.17 18.31
N ILE A 39 -4.26 -1.53 17.04
CA ILE A 39 -3.21 -1.51 16.03
C ILE A 39 -2.64 -0.10 15.80
N PHE A 40 -3.48 0.95 15.84
CA PHE A 40 -3.02 2.32 15.60
C PHE A 40 -2.11 2.81 16.72
N GLY A 41 -2.43 2.48 17.97
CA GLY A 41 -1.54 2.78 19.09
C GLY A 41 -0.19 2.07 19.00
N GLU A 42 -0.15 0.82 18.50
CA GLU A 42 1.12 0.11 18.28
C GLU A 42 1.89 0.69 17.09
N MET A 43 1.20 1.19 16.04
CA MET A 43 1.86 1.92 14.95
C MET A 43 2.49 3.23 15.44
N ASP A 44 1.78 3.99 16.28
CA ASP A 44 2.30 5.23 16.88
C ASP A 44 3.53 4.97 17.76
N GLU A 45 3.55 3.87 18.52
CA GLU A 45 4.71 3.47 19.33
C GLU A 45 5.95 3.16 18.48
N LEU A 46 5.79 2.89 17.19
CA LEU A 46 6.87 2.59 16.25
C LEU A 46 7.31 3.80 15.40
N GLU A 47 6.78 5.00 15.68
CA GLU A 47 7.17 6.25 15.01
C GLU A 47 8.68 6.53 15.18
N GLU A 48 9.22 6.31 16.38
CA GLU A 48 10.67 6.34 16.60
C GLU A 48 11.32 5.00 16.16
N PHE A 49 12.07 5.00 15.05
CA PHE A 49 12.54 3.73 14.46
C PHE A 49 13.55 2.95 15.31
N ASP A 50 14.19 3.57 16.30
CA ASP A 50 15.11 2.87 17.22
C ASP A 50 14.39 2.10 18.35
N GLU A 51 13.07 2.21 18.43
CA GLU A 51 12.21 1.36 19.28
C GLU A 51 11.57 0.20 18.49
N SER A 52 11.82 0.11 17.19
CA SER A 52 11.22 -0.90 16.30
C SER A 52 11.77 -2.33 16.48
N PRO A 53 11.01 -3.37 16.07
CA PRO A 53 11.44 -4.78 16.20
C PRO A 53 12.54 -5.20 15.22
N TYR A 54 12.71 -4.47 14.11
CA TYR A 54 13.76 -4.70 13.11
C TYR A 54 15.05 -3.91 13.43
N ALA A 55 16.19 -4.39 12.94
CA ALA A 55 17.52 -3.90 13.30
C ALA A 55 18.42 -3.61 12.09
N VAL A 56 19.43 -2.78 12.31
CA VAL A 56 20.50 -2.55 11.33
C VAL A 56 21.19 -3.88 11.00
N GLY A 57 21.28 -4.20 9.71
CA GLY A 57 21.80 -5.47 9.22
C GLY A 57 20.72 -6.47 8.81
N ASP A 58 19.46 -6.25 9.20
CA ASP A 58 18.36 -7.12 8.76
C ASP A 58 18.20 -7.05 7.24
N VAL A 59 18.05 -8.23 6.62
CA VAL A 59 17.83 -8.35 5.18
C VAL A 59 16.47 -8.98 4.94
N PHE A 60 15.61 -8.24 4.26
CA PHE A 60 14.31 -8.70 3.81
C PHE A 60 14.39 -9.17 2.37
N LYS A 61 13.66 -10.24 2.06
CA LYS A 61 13.47 -10.74 0.71
C LYS A 61 12.02 -10.52 0.30
N ILE A 62 11.83 -9.78 -0.78
CA ILE A 62 10.56 -9.52 -1.43
C ILE A 62 10.49 -10.37 -2.69
N VAL A 63 9.42 -11.12 -2.85
CA VAL A 63 9.15 -11.95 -4.04
C VAL A 63 7.78 -11.61 -4.58
N GLN A 64 7.72 -11.28 -5.86
CA GLN A 64 6.47 -11.12 -6.60
C GLN A 64 6.30 -12.27 -7.59
N ASP A 65 5.17 -12.98 -7.51
CA ASP A 65 4.83 -14.10 -8.39
C ASP A 65 4.07 -13.66 -9.65
N SER A 66 4.64 -12.71 -10.39
CA SER A 66 4.09 -12.27 -11.68
C SER A 66 4.62 -13.11 -12.86
N SER A 67 4.18 -12.78 -14.08
CA SER A 67 4.72 -13.35 -15.32
C SER A 67 6.25 -13.26 -15.42
N LEU A 68 6.86 -12.21 -14.87
CA LEU A 68 8.31 -12.01 -14.87
C LEU A 68 9.03 -12.58 -13.64
N ASN A 69 8.32 -12.87 -12.54
CA ASN A 69 8.88 -13.27 -11.24
C ASN A 69 10.06 -12.39 -10.80
N THR A 70 9.78 -11.36 -10.01
CA THR A 70 10.82 -10.45 -9.52
C THR A 70 11.21 -10.80 -8.09
N THR A 71 12.50 -10.80 -7.80
CA THR A 71 13.03 -10.87 -6.43
C THR A 71 13.83 -9.60 -6.12
N ILE A 72 13.53 -9.01 -4.96
CA ILE A 72 14.24 -7.84 -4.43
C ILE A 72 14.72 -8.20 -3.02
N TYR A 73 15.95 -7.82 -2.71
CA TYR A 73 16.51 -7.88 -1.38
C TYR A 73 16.61 -6.46 -0.83
N VAL A 74 16.29 -6.28 0.45
CA VAL A 74 16.31 -4.97 1.11
C VAL A 74 17.09 -5.10 2.41
N LEU A 75 18.19 -4.36 2.52
CA LEU A 75 19.01 -4.28 3.73
C LEU A 75 18.62 -3.03 4.54
N VAL A 76 18.41 -3.19 5.84
CA VAL A 76 18.41 -2.08 6.80
C VAL A 76 19.84 -1.58 6.98
N GLN A 77 20.17 -0.48 6.33
CA GLN A 77 21.53 0.08 6.32
C GLN A 77 21.81 0.92 7.57
N SER A 78 20.84 1.70 8.02
CA SER A 78 20.93 2.48 9.25
C SER A 78 19.55 2.76 9.85
N ILE A 79 19.53 2.89 11.17
CA ILE A 79 18.37 3.27 11.96
C ILE A 79 18.80 4.35 12.96
N SER A 80 17.96 5.36 13.11
CA SER A 80 17.94 6.35 14.18
C SER A 80 16.48 6.61 14.57
N ALA A 81 16.21 7.27 15.69
CA ALA A 81 14.84 7.63 16.07
C ALA A 81 14.06 8.30 14.93
N THR A 82 14.68 9.19 14.15
CA THR A 82 13.96 10.03 13.17
C THR A 82 14.04 9.51 11.72
N GLU A 83 14.94 8.58 11.43
CA GLU A 83 15.27 8.18 10.05
C GLU A 83 15.77 6.73 9.99
N MET A 84 15.29 6.01 8.98
CA MET A 84 15.78 4.72 8.53
C MET A 84 16.28 4.81 7.09
N THR A 85 17.38 4.12 6.78
CA THR A 85 17.89 3.97 5.41
C THR A 85 17.89 2.51 4.99
N LEU A 86 17.35 2.22 3.82
CA LEU A 86 17.18 0.89 3.27
C LEU A 86 17.82 0.77 1.89
N ALA A 87 18.70 -0.20 1.70
CA ALA A 87 19.34 -0.46 0.42
C ALA A 87 18.62 -1.60 -0.32
N TYR A 88 18.20 -1.34 -1.55
CA TYR A 88 17.46 -2.28 -2.40
C TYR A 88 18.40 -2.85 -3.46
N SER A 89 18.36 -4.18 -3.63
CA SER A 89 19.15 -4.92 -4.61
C SER A 89 18.30 -5.96 -5.33
N SER A 90 18.40 -6.00 -6.65
CA SER A 90 17.64 -6.88 -7.53
C SER A 90 18.47 -7.22 -8.77
N ASP A 91 18.09 -8.30 -9.46
CA ASP A 91 18.62 -8.64 -10.77
C ASP A 91 18.20 -7.64 -11.85
N THR A 92 17.11 -6.91 -11.60
CA THR A 92 16.61 -5.85 -12.46
C THR A 92 17.08 -4.50 -11.91
N GLU A 93 18.09 -3.92 -12.56
CA GLU A 93 18.79 -2.71 -12.08
C GLU A 93 17.87 -1.52 -11.77
N ARG A 94 16.71 -1.38 -12.43
CA ARG A 94 15.73 -0.30 -12.15
C ARG A 94 15.16 -0.33 -10.73
N TYR A 95 15.26 -1.46 -10.03
CA TYR A 95 14.78 -1.60 -8.65
C TYR A 95 15.87 -1.37 -7.62
N ASN A 96 17.14 -1.25 -8.04
CA ASN A 96 18.25 -0.93 -7.15
C ASN A 96 18.16 0.54 -6.76
N LYS A 97 18.26 0.82 -5.46
CA LYS A 97 18.11 2.17 -4.88
C LYS A 97 18.50 2.16 -3.41
N ILE A 98 18.67 3.35 -2.85
CA ILE A 98 18.74 3.56 -1.40
C ILE A 98 17.55 4.44 -1.03
N VAL A 99 16.65 3.93 -0.20
CA VAL A 99 15.45 4.64 0.25
C VAL A 99 15.66 5.16 1.66
N THR A 100 15.40 6.45 1.86
CA THR A 100 15.28 7.07 3.18
C THR A 100 13.82 7.11 3.59
N PHE A 101 13.53 6.60 4.78
CA PHE A 101 12.21 6.62 5.42
C PHE A 101 12.30 7.45 6.69
N GLN A 102 11.51 8.52 6.77
CA GLN A 102 11.52 9.46 7.89
C GLN A 102 10.37 9.18 8.84
N GLU A 103 10.54 9.59 10.10
CA GLU A 103 9.51 9.58 11.13
C GLU A 103 8.22 10.27 10.66
N SER A 104 8.33 11.39 9.93
CA SER A 104 7.17 12.07 9.34
C SER A 104 6.43 11.21 8.32
N ASP A 105 7.16 10.45 7.51
CA ASP A 105 6.55 9.57 6.51
C ASP A 105 5.80 8.43 7.22
N HIS A 106 6.33 7.94 8.35
CA HIS A 106 5.65 6.97 9.20
C HIS A 106 4.34 7.53 9.74
N ALA A 107 4.37 8.73 10.34
CA ALA A 107 3.19 9.39 10.86
C ALA A 107 2.14 9.63 9.75
N ASP A 108 2.56 10.02 8.55
CA ASP A 108 1.68 10.23 7.40
C ASP A 108 1.02 8.91 6.95
N ILE A 109 1.78 7.80 6.93
CA ILE A 109 1.25 6.46 6.64
C ILE A 109 0.21 6.03 7.70
N VAL A 110 0.50 6.27 8.98
CA VAL A 110 -0.44 5.95 10.07
C VAL A 110 -1.72 6.77 9.93
N SER A 111 -1.60 8.08 9.72
CA SER A 111 -2.73 8.97 9.49
C SER A 111 -3.60 8.52 8.30
N PHE A 112 -2.98 8.06 7.21
CA PHE A 112 -3.70 7.48 6.08
C PHE A 112 -4.51 6.25 6.52
N PHE A 113 -3.89 5.30 7.23
CA PHE A 113 -4.58 4.07 7.65
C PHE A 113 -5.70 4.32 8.65
N GLU A 114 -5.49 5.24 9.58
CA GLU A 114 -6.52 5.70 10.52
C GLU A 114 -7.72 6.25 9.76
N GLN A 115 -7.49 7.21 8.86
CA GLN A 115 -8.54 7.85 8.08
C GLN A 115 -9.26 6.84 7.17
N ALA A 116 -8.52 6.07 6.38
CA ALA A 116 -9.09 5.10 5.45
C ALA A 116 -9.89 4.00 6.15
N SER A 117 -9.46 3.56 7.33
CA SER A 117 -10.12 2.45 8.05
C SER A 117 -11.29 2.88 8.93
N CYS A 118 -11.26 4.12 9.45
CA CYS A 118 -12.23 4.60 10.43
C CYS A 118 -13.24 5.62 9.88
N ASP A 119 -12.97 6.26 8.76
CA ASP A 119 -13.93 7.15 8.11
C ASP A 119 -14.91 6.32 7.26
N THR A 120 -16.20 6.48 7.56
CA THR A 120 -17.27 5.77 6.86
C THR A 120 -17.41 6.21 5.40
N ASP A 121 -16.89 7.39 5.04
CA ASP A 121 -16.96 7.94 3.69
C ASP A 121 -16.20 7.04 2.68
N TYR A 122 -15.23 6.25 3.15
CA TYR A 122 -14.41 5.37 2.30
C TYR A 122 -14.83 3.89 2.31
N GLU A 123 -15.81 3.48 3.14
CA GLU A 123 -16.21 2.06 3.30
C GLU A 123 -16.65 1.38 1.99
N SER A 124 -17.02 2.15 0.98
CA SER A 124 -17.45 1.63 -0.32
C SER A 124 -16.31 1.10 -1.20
N PHE A 125 -15.06 1.50 -0.92
CA PHE A 125 -13.89 1.12 -1.72
C PHE A 125 -12.63 0.87 -0.88
N PHE A 126 -12.67 1.10 0.42
CA PHE A 126 -11.62 0.73 1.36
C PHE A 126 -12.22 -0.07 2.50
N THR A 127 -11.62 -1.22 2.81
CA THR A 127 -12.02 -2.03 3.96
C THR A 127 -10.80 -2.51 4.72
N ALA A 128 -10.86 -2.47 6.04
CA ALA A 128 -9.78 -2.95 6.90
C ALA A 128 -10.29 -3.98 7.92
N THR A 129 -9.41 -4.91 8.27
CA THR A 129 -9.63 -5.96 9.26
C THR A 129 -8.38 -6.12 10.13
N GLY A 130 -8.55 -6.68 11.33
CA GLY A 130 -7.43 -6.81 12.27
C GLY A 130 -7.15 -5.55 13.09
N LEU A 131 -8.05 -4.55 13.10
CA LEU A 131 -7.84 -3.28 13.84
C LEU A 131 -7.64 -3.46 15.37
N ASN A 132 -8.11 -4.57 15.94
CA ASN A 132 -7.89 -4.92 17.36
C ASN A 132 -6.65 -5.79 17.59
N SER A 133 -5.88 -6.08 16.55
CA SER A 133 -4.59 -6.77 16.63
C SER A 133 -3.53 -5.82 17.19
N THR A 134 -2.46 -6.37 17.74
CA THR A 134 -1.28 -5.61 18.19
C THR A 134 -0.06 -5.84 17.30
N ALA A 135 -0.25 -6.45 16.13
CA ALA A 135 0.86 -6.88 15.27
C ALA A 135 0.54 -6.76 13.78
N GLU A 136 -0.71 -6.98 13.38
CA GLU A 136 -1.05 -7.11 11.96
C GLU A 136 -2.44 -6.54 11.65
N MET A 137 -2.54 -5.86 10.52
CA MET A 137 -3.79 -5.41 9.91
C MET A 137 -3.81 -5.85 8.43
N SER A 138 -4.98 -6.16 7.90
CA SER A 138 -5.16 -6.38 6.46
C SER A 138 -6.21 -5.44 5.92
N PHE A 139 -6.00 -4.92 4.72
CA PHE A 139 -6.95 -4.03 4.07
C PHE A 139 -7.10 -4.35 2.59
N SER A 140 -8.26 -4.00 2.03
CA SER A 140 -8.55 -4.02 0.60
C SER A 140 -8.86 -2.61 0.14
N TRP A 141 -8.24 -2.18 -0.96
CA TRP A 141 -8.48 -0.89 -1.60
C TRP A 141 -8.82 -1.07 -3.08
N ASP A 142 -10.03 -0.68 -3.45
CA ASP A 142 -10.56 -0.74 -4.81
C ASP A 142 -10.43 0.61 -5.51
N LEU A 143 -9.74 0.61 -6.65
CA LEU A 143 -9.51 1.75 -7.52
C LEU A 143 -10.09 1.46 -8.90
N GLU A 144 -10.66 2.47 -9.55
CA GLU A 144 -11.28 2.30 -10.86
C GLU A 144 -11.11 3.51 -11.76
N THR A 145 -11.13 3.26 -13.07
CA THR A 145 -11.31 4.30 -14.07
C THR A 145 -12.11 3.73 -15.21
N ILE A 146 -13.20 4.42 -15.52
CA ILE A 146 -14.11 4.08 -16.61
C ILE A 146 -13.99 5.20 -17.63
N ILE A 147 -13.66 4.85 -18.87
CA ILE A 147 -13.63 5.76 -20.00
C ILE A 147 -14.82 5.38 -20.89
N THR A 148 -15.92 6.11 -20.75
CA THR A 148 -17.03 6.06 -21.68
C THR A 148 -16.71 7.00 -22.85
N ALA A 149 -16.61 6.47 -24.07
CA ALA A 149 -16.67 7.33 -25.24
C ALA A 149 -18.13 7.79 -25.37
N ASP A 150 -18.40 9.07 -25.11
CA ASP A 150 -19.61 9.69 -25.67
C ASP A 150 -19.40 9.68 -27.19
N ASP A 151 -20.01 8.74 -27.89
CA ASP A 151 -20.14 8.83 -29.34
C ASP A 151 -21.03 10.06 -29.62
N GLU A 152 -20.39 11.22 -29.85
CA GLU A 152 -21.07 12.49 -30.17
C GLU A 152 -21.91 12.44 -31.47
N ASP A 153 -21.94 11.29 -32.17
CA ASP A 153 -22.51 11.13 -33.51
C ASP A 153 -23.58 10.02 -33.66
N ASP A 154 -23.99 9.29 -32.60
CA ASP A 154 -25.07 8.28 -32.75
C ASP A 154 -26.46 8.80 -32.35
N ASP A 155 -27.20 9.16 -33.39
CA ASP A 155 -28.64 9.37 -33.39
C ASP A 155 -29.36 8.07 -32.92
N GLU A 156 -30.04 8.16 -31.79
CA GLU A 156 -31.22 7.35 -31.41
C GLU A 156 -31.07 5.80 -31.47
N ASP A 157 -31.08 5.17 -30.28
CA ASP A 157 -31.47 3.75 -30.01
C ASP A 157 -30.37 2.66 -29.90
N ASP A 158 -29.26 2.87 -29.17
CA ASP A 158 -28.54 1.74 -28.56
C ASP A 158 -28.44 1.91 -27.03
N ASP A 159 -29.18 1.05 -26.31
CA ASP A 159 -29.31 0.97 -24.85
C ASP A 159 -28.09 0.27 -24.17
N ASP A 160 -26.98 0.07 -24.89
CA ASP A 160 -25.79 -0.59 -24.36
C ASP A 160 -24.81 0.49 -23.84
N ASP A 161 -25.10 1.00 -22.63
CA ASP A 161 -24.23 1.88 -21.81
C ASP A 161 -22.93 1.15 -21.33
N ASP A 162 -22.46 0.13 -22.04
CA ASP A 162 -21.25 -0.61 -21.68
C ASP A 162 -20.01 0.24 -21.99
N PRO A 163 -19.11 0.49 -21.02
CA PRO A 163 -17.94 1.32 -21.25
C PRO A 163 -16.98 0.68 -22.26
N GLU A 164 -16.57 1.44 -23.27
CA GLU A 164 -15.63 0.97 -24.31
C GLU A 164 -14.23 0.67 -23.75
N GLU A 165 -13.83 1.35 -22.67
CA GLU A 165 -12.56 1.14 -21.98
C GLU A 165 -12.73 1.30 -20.47
N TYR A 166 -12.18 0.35 -19.71
CA TYR A 166 -12.15 0.44 -18.25
C TYR A 166 -10.92 -0.22 -17.67
N ARG A 167 -10.61 0.16 -16.44
CA ARG A 167 -9.57 -0.44 -15.61
C ARG A 167 -10.01 -0.44 -14.15
N TYR A 168 -10.09 -1.63 -13.56
CA TYR A 168 -10.32 -1.86 -12.14
C TYR A 168 -9.04 -2.42 -11.53
N VAL A 169 -8.66 -1.93 -10.35
CA VAL A 169 -7.51 -2.39 -9.59
C VAL A 169 -7.97 -2.65 -8.16
N THR A 170 -7.69 -3.85 -7.64
CA THR A 170 -7.92 -4.20 -6.24
C THR A 170 -6.58 -4.51 -5.57
N LEU A 171 -6.33 -3.84 -4.45
CA LEU A 171 -5.12 -4.00 -3.64
C LEU A 171 -5.49 -4.65 -2.31
N ASP A 172 -5.22 -5.95 -2.17
CA ASP A 172 -5.39 -6.71 -0.92
C ASP A 172 -4.04 -6.76 -0.18
N MET A 173 -3.82 -5.86 0.78
CA MET A 173 -2.51 -5.68 1.43
C MET A 173 -2.54 -6.00 2.92
N LYS A 174 -1.37 -6.24 3.49
CA LYS A 174 -1.14 -6.53 4.90
C LYS A 174 -0.09 -5.58 5.48
N VAL A 175 -0.46 -4.90 6.55
CA VAL A 175 0.48 -4.25 7.46
C VAL A 175 0.88 -5.25 8.53
N ASP A 176 2.17 -5.38 8.76
CA ASP A 176 2.76 -6.32 9.71
C ASP A 176 3.90 -5.58 10.42
N LEU A 177 3.73 -5.34 11.72
CA LEU A 177 4.57 -4.45 12.51
C LEU A 177 5.98 -5.01 12.76
N ASP A 178 6.22 -6.28 12.41
CA ASP A 178 7.57 -6.85 12.37
C ASP A 178 8.41 -6.28 11.19
N TYR A 179 7.79 -5.49 10.31
CA TYR A 179 8.42 -4.85 9.16
C TYR A 179 8.21 -3.33 9.16
N PRO A 180 9.09 -2.54 8.52
CA PRO A 180 8.85 -1.10 8.30
C PRO A 180 7.46 -0.87 7.70
N LEU A 181 6.68 0.08 8.22
CA LEU A 181 5.26 0.23 7.84
C LEU A 181 5.05 0.31 6.34
N PHE A 182 5.88 1.08 5.65
CA PHE A 182 5.78 1.25 4.21
C PHE A 182 5.99 -0.07 3.45
N PHE A 183 6.46 -1.18 4.03
CA PHE A 183 6.49 -2.49 3.37
C PHE A 183 5.11 -3.11 3.14
N TYR A 184 4.03 -2.53 3.67
CA TYR A 184 2.68 -3.01 3.40
C TYR A 184 2.42 -3.19 1.90
N PHE A 185 2.96 -2.33 1.02
CA PHE A 185 2.70 -2.45 -0.43
C PHE A 185 3.46 -3.62 -1.10
N TYR A 186 4.36 -4.27 -0.38
CA TYR A 186 5.07 -5.50 -0.76
C TYR A 186 4.54 -6.75 -0.05
N ASN A 187 3.41 -6.66 0.65
CA ASN A 187 2.87 -7.76 1.44
C ASN A 187 1.38 -7.91 1.14
N GLY A 188 1.05 -8.68 0.09
CA GLY A 188 -0.34 -8.80 -0.33
C GLY A 188 -0.53 -9.30 -1.75
N LYS A 189 -1.74 -9.13 -2.26
CA LYS A 189 -2.14 -9.44 -3.63
C LYS A 189 -2.62 -8.16 -4.30
N LYS A 190 -2.25 -8.00 -5.56
CA LYS A 190 -2.70 -6.90 -6.41
C LYS A 190 -3.31 -7.50 -7.67
N SER A 191 -4.54 -7.11 -7.96
CA SER A 191 -5.34 -7.61 -9.08
C SER A 191 -5.75 -6.45 -9.97
N GLN A 192 -5.75 -6.67 -11.28
CA GLN A 192 -6.19 -5.69 -12.26
C GLN A 192 -7.06 -6.34 -13.33
N ASP A 193 -8.25 -5.80 -13.55
CA ASP A 193 -9.15 -6.17 -14.63
C ASP A 193 -9.30 -4.98 -15.60
N PHE A 194 -9.09 -5.20 -16.91
CA PHE A 194 -9.15 -4.12 -17.88
C PHE A 194 -9.61 -4.54 -19.28
N VAL A 195 -10.21 -3.58 -19.99
CA VAL A 195 -10.50 -3.62 -21.43
C VAL A 195 -9.82 -2.41 -22.07
N THR A 196 -9.24 -2.56 -23.26
CA THR A 196 -8.58 -1.45 -23.99
C THR A 196 -9.22 -1.27 -25.36
N THR A 197 -9.15 -0.07 -25.93
CA THR A 197 -9.71 0.27 -27.25
C THR A 197 -9.28 -0.66 -28.40
N ALA A 198 -8.20 -1.43 -28.23
CA ALA A 198 -7.66 -2.35 -29.22
C ALA A 198 -8.09 -3.83 -29.03
N GLY A 199 -8.75 -4.17 -27.93
CA GLY A 199 -9.14 -5.54 -27.59
C GLY A 199 -10.53 -5.59 -26.96
N ASN A 200 -11.46 -6.30 -27.61
CA ASN A 200 -12.82 -6.50 -27.10
C ASN A 200 -12.89 -7.51 -25.93
N ASP A 201 -11.76 -8.09 -25.53
CA ASP A 201 -11.70 -9.12 -24.49
C ASP A 201 -11.10 -8.53 -23.21
N GLU A 202 -11.83 -8.67 -22.11
CA GLU A 202 -11.37 -8.37 -20.75
C GLU A 202 -10.13 -9.18 -20.41
N GLN A 203 -9.14 -8.51 -19.81
CA GLN A 203 -7.91 -9.12 -19.32
C GLN A 203 -7.82 -8.96 -17.81
N THR A 204 -7.49 -10.05 -17.13
CA THR A 204 -7.18 -10.08 -15.70
C THR A 204 -5.71 -10.37 -15.49
N LEU A 205 -5.03 -9.52 -14.72
CA LEU A 205 -3.66 -9.72 -14.26
C LEU A 205 -3.64 -9.73 -12.73
N GLU A 206 -2.89 -10.68 -12.16
CA GLU A 206 -2.71 -10.78 -10.71
C GLU A 206 -1.23 -10.91 -10.37
N SER A 207 -0.83 -10.33 -9.24
CA SER A 207 0.47 -10.60 -8.62
C SER A 207 0.34 -10.65 -7.11
N ASN A 208 0.82 -11.71 -6.49
CA ASN A 208 1.08 -11.77 -5.06
C ASN A 208 2.51 -11.32 -4.79
N ILE A 209 2.68 -10.48 -3.78
CA ILE A 209 3.96 -10.00 -3.30
C ILE A 209 4.08 -10.46 -1.85
N THR A 210 5.19 -11.13 -1.56
CA THR A 210 5.49 -11.66 -0.23
C THR A 210 6.80 -11.10 0.25
N ILE A 211 6.85 -10.81 1.54
CA ILE A 211 8.06 -10.39 2.23
C ILE A 211 8.43 -11.41 3.31
N THR A 212 9.72 -11.70 3.43
CA THR A 212 10.28 -12.56 4.47
C THR A 212 11.60 -11.99 4.96
N LEU A 213 11.80 -11.93 6.28
CA LEU A 213 13.13 -11.71 6.87
C LEU A 213 14.04 -12.92 6.59
N LEU A 214 15.29 -12.67 6.25
CA LEU A 214 16.32 -13.71 6.18
C LEU A 214 16.98 -13.85 7.56
N GLU A 215 16.85 -15.02 8.19
CA GLU A 215 17.28 -15.20 9.59
C GLU A 215 18.78 -15.48 9.72
N ASP A 216 19.41 -16.07 8.69
CA ASP A 216 20.83 -16.43 8.68
C ASP A 216 21.47 -16.15 7.30
N ASP A 217 22.78 -15.90 7.27
CA ASP A 217 23.57 -15.70 6.03
C ASP A 217 23.43 -16.87 5.04
N ASP A 218 23.13 -18.07 5.53
CA ASP A 218 22.94 -19.27 4.70
C ASP A 218 21.65 -19.22 3.86
N ASP A 219 20.68 -18.37 4.22
CA ASP A 219 19.47 -18.14 3.43
C ASP A 219 19.74 -17.24 2.21
N CYS A 220 20.88 -16.54 2.23
CA CYS A 220 21.36 -15.75 1.11
C CYS A 220 22.11 -16.63 0.10
N THR A 221 21.39 -17.06 -0.94
CA THR A 221 21.93 -17.92 -2.01
C THR A 221 22.35 -17.15 -3.27
N SER A 222 22.25 -15.82 -3.26
CA SER A 222 22.50 -14.94 -4.40
C SER A 222 23.47 -13.83 -4.00
N ASP A 223 24.36 -13.41 -4.90
CA ASP A 223 25.24 -12.25 -4.67
C ASP A 223 24.42 -10.95 -4.44
N LEU A 224 23.13 -10.94 -4.81
CA LEU A 224 22.23 -9.80 -4.63
C LEU A 224 21.82 -9.55 -3.17
N CYS A 225 21.92 -10.54 -2.28
CA CYS A 225 21.68 -10.36 -0.84
C CYS A 225 22.96 -10.27 -0.02
N ASP A 226 24.14 -10.44 -0.64
CA ASP A 226 25.44 -10.16 -0.03
C ASP A 226 25.77 -8.67 -0.24
N PHE A 227 25.17 -7.81 0.59
CA PHE A 227 25.34 -6.36 0.51
C PHE A 227 26.77 -5.90 0.81
N ASP A 228 27.60 -6.70 1.48
CA ASP A 228 29.02 -6.42 1.68
C ASP A 228 29.81 -6.49 0.36
N SER A 229 29.30 -7.23 -0.63
CA SER A 229 29.88 -7.35 -1.97
C SER A 229 29.46 -6.23 -2.92
N LEU A 230 28.38 -5.50 -2.59
CA LEU A 230 27.79 -4.46 -3.42
C LEU A 230 28.45 -3.09 -3.15
N ASP A 231 28.70 -2.33 -4.22
CA ASP A 231 29.14 -0.94 -4.08
C ASP A 231 27.94 -0.01 -3.95
N LEU A 232 27.39 0.08 -2.73
CA LEU A 232 26.26 0.96 -2.41
C LEU A 232 26.61 2.45 -2.53
N THR A 233 27.87 2.80 -2.78
CA THR A 233 28.29 4.20 -3.02
C THR A 233 28.20 4.60 -4.49
N ASP A 234 27.95 3.65 -5.39
CA ASP A 234 27.73 3.86 -6.81
C ASP A 234 26.31 4.39 -7.04
N THR A 235 26.14 5.72 -6.99
CA THR A 235 24.82 6.38 -7.14
C THR A 235 24.19 6.18 -8.51
N ASP A 236 24.95 5.75 -9.52
CA ASP A 236 24.40 5.40 -10.83
C ASP A 236 23.69 4.04 -10.79
N LYS A 237 24.04 3.16 -9.83
CA LYS A 237 23.40 1.85 -9.61
C LYS A 237 22.44 1.84 -8.44
N PHE A 238 22.75 2.59 -7.40
CA PHE A 238 21.97 2.70 -6.17
C PHE A 238 21.64 4.17 -5.94
N PRO A 239 20.77 4.77 -6.78
CA PRO A 239 20.36 6.16 -6.60
C PRO A 239 19.70 6.34 -5.22
N PRO A 240 20.01 7.44 -4.51
CA PRO A 240 19.28 7.80 -3.30
C PRO A 240 17.88 8.32 -3.67
N CYS A 241 16.89 7.89 -2.90
CA CYS A 241 15.48 8.24 -3.07
C CYS A 241 14.89 8.54 -1.69
N ASP A 242 14.03 9.55 -1.61
CA ASP A 242 13.24 9.79 -0.41
C ASP A 242 11.84 9.21 -0.63
N LEU A 243 11.27 8.62 0.41
CA LEU A 243 9.86 8.22 0.41
C LEU A 243 8.99 9.47 0.37
N GLU A 244 7.94 9.45 -0.43
CA GLU A 244 6.91 10.48 -0.44
C GLU A 244 5.55 9.81 -0.18
N VAL A 245 4.82 10.34 0.80
CA VAL A 245 3.50 9.83 1.20
C VAL A 245 2.44 10.85 0.81
N ASP A 246 1.46 10.42 0.03
CA ASP A 246 0.26 11.19 -0.30
C ASP A 246 -0.88 10.76 0.62
N THR A 247 -1.07 11.52 1.70
CA THR A 247 -2.14 11.28 2.68
C THR A 247 -3.54 11.47 2.08
N ASP A 248 -3.65 12.29 1.03
CA ASP A 248 -4.92 12.60 0.37
C ASP A 248 -5.28 11.56 -0.71
N ALA A 249 -4.39 10.58 -0.97
CA ALA A 249 -4.61 9.56 -1.98
C ALA A 249 -5.92 8.78 -1.77
N ILE A 250 -6.38 8.60 -0.52
CA ILE A 250 -7.64 7.90 -0.23
C ILE A 250 -8.87 8.63 -0.79
N GLU A 251 -8.80 9.95 -0.99
CA GLU A 251 -9.86 10.74 -1.61
C GLU A 251 -9.98 10.46 -3.13
N ALA A 252 -8.93 9.92 -3.74
CA ALA A 252 -8.87 9.62 -5.16
C ALA A 252 -9.13 8.12 -5.43
N ARG A 253 -10.18 7.83 -6.20
CA ARG A 253 -10.53 6.45 -6.60
C ARG A 253 -9.96 6.02 -7.96
N LEU A 254 -8.99 6.76 -8.52
CA LEU A 254 -8.45 6.48 -9.85
C LEU A 254 -7.51 5.27 -9.83
N TYR A 255 -7.45 4.49 -10.92
CA TYR A 255 -6.61 3.29 -10.99
C TYR A 255 -5.10 3.57 -10.76
N ASN A 256 -4.66 4.79 -11.04
CA ASN A 256 -3.28 5.22 -10.93
C ASN A 256 -3.01 6.01 -9.63
N THR A 257 -3.97 6.07 -8.72
CA THR A 257 -3.77 6.58 -7.38
C THR A 257 -2.71 5.74 -6.68
N ASN A 258 -1.71 6.41 -6.10
CA ASN A 258 -0.69 5.77 -5.28
C ASN A 258 -0.50 6.59 -4.02
N MET A 259 -0.56 5.93 -2.86
CA MET A 259 -0.25 6.54 -1.56
C MET A 259 1.26 6.74 -1.37
N LEU A 260 2.08 5.86 -1.95
CA LEU A 260 3.53 5.94 -1.83
C LEU A 260 4.17 6.22 -3.18
N SER A 261 5.14 7.11 -3.18
CA SER A 261 6.00 7.35 -4.33
C SER A 261 7.45 7.62 -3.87
N LEU A 262 8.35 7.81 -4.83
CA LEU A 262 9.75 8.11 -4.57
C LEU A 262 10.11 9.42 -5.28
N SER A 263 10.90 10.26 -4.60
CA SER A 263 11.22 11.63 -5.05
C SER A 263 11.99 11.75 -6.37
N SER A 264 12.55 10.65 -6.89
CA SER A 264 13.40 10.62 -8.08
C SER A 264 12.84 9.71 -9.16
N THR A 265 12.90 10.15 -10.42
CA THR A 265 12.45 9.39 -11.60
C THR A 265 13.26 8.13 -11.86
N ASP A 266 14.49 8.06 -11.33
CA ASP A 266 15.36 6.89 -11.44
C ASP A 266 15.02 5.83 -10.38
N CYS A 267 14.06 6.12 -9.49
CA CYS A 267 13.63 5.25 -8.42
C CYS A 267 12.21 4.74 -8.71
N GLN A 268 12.07 3.42 -8.77
CA GLN A 268 10.76 2.80 -8.94
C GLN A 268 10.51 1.77 -7.84
N PHE A 269 9.29 1.78 -7.31
CA PHE A 269 8.79 0.65 -6.56
C PHE A 269 8.54 -0.53 -7.49
N LEU A 270 8.34 -1.71 -6.90
CA LEU A 270 7.87 -2.85 -7.67
C LEU A 270 6.42 -2.59 -8.08
N ASP A 271 6.25 -2.10 -9.30
CA ASP A 271 4.94 -1.98 -9.93
C ASP A 271 4.28 -3.36 -9.98
N SER A 272 3.00 -3.39 -9.67
CA SER A 272 2.24 -4.63 -9.63
C SER A 272 1.47 -4.88 -10.91
N ALA A 273 1.40 -6.15 -11.30
CA ALA A 273 0.68 -6.60 -12.49
C ALA A 273 1.10 -5.81 -13.74
N GLU A 274 2.35 -5.97 -14.16
CA GLU A 274 2.81 -5.36 -15.42
C GLU A 274 1.87 -5.68 -16.58
N ILE A 275 1.35 -4.63 -17.20
CA ILE A 275 1.07 -4.64 -18.63
C ILE A 275 2.42 -4.33 -19.29
N ASP A 276 3.05 -5.34 -19.89
CA ASP A 276 4.11 -5.12 -20.86
C ASP A 276 3.55 -4.20 -21.96
N TYR A 277 4.04 -2.96 -22.05
CA TYR A 277 3.73 -2.04 -23.15
C TYR A 277 4.79 -2.13 -24.26
#